data_AF-A0AAU3D3K9-F1
#
_entry.id   AF-A0AAU3D3K9-F1
#
_cell.length_a   1.000
_cell.length_b   1.000
_cell.length_c   1.000
_cell.angle_alpha   90.00
_cell.angle_beta   90.00
_cell.angle_gamma   90.00
#
_symmetry.space_group_name_H-M   'P 1'
#
loop_
_entity.id
_entity.type
_entity.pdbx_description
1 polymer ?
#
loop_
_entity_poly.entity_id
_entity_poly.type
_entity_poly.pdbx_seq_one_letter_code
_entity_poly.pdbx_strand_id
1 'polypeptide(L)' 'MPDMSDYASYAEQNADIAAMQEGEGKQTDAIGEGLAAIAYALLEIAAAIRDNTAARR' A
#
# COMPACT_ATOMS: atom_id res chain seq x y z
N MET A 1 2.87 14.83 13.66
CA MET A 1 3.31 13.74 12.75
C MET A 1 2.07 13.27 12.02
N PRO A 2 2.11 13.00 10.71
CA PRO A 2 0.96 12.37 10.06
C PRO A 2 0.73 11.03 10.76
N ASP A 3 -0.50 10.78 11.18
CA ASP A 3 -0.94 9.47 11.64
C ASP A 3 -1.00 8.59 10.38
N MET A 4 -0.03 7.71 10.23
CA MET A 4 0.08 6.86 9.06
C MET A 4 -1.10 5.90 9.13
N SER A 5 -2.07 6.04 8.22
CA SER A 5 -3.25 5.18 8.25
C SER A 5 -2.83 3.71 8.19
N ASP A 6 -3.66 2.82 8.73
CA ASP A 6 -3.42 1.38 8.68
C ASP A 6 -3.09 0.92 7.24
N TYR A 7 -3.74 1.47 6.22
CA TYR A 7 -3.48 1.12 4.82
C TYR A 7 -2.12 1.62 4.30
N ALA A 8 -1.67 2.81 4.70
CA ALA A 8 -0.36 3.31 4.32
C ALA A 8 0.76 2.40 4.86
N SER A 9 0.61 1.93 6.10
CA SER A 9 1.55 1.00 6.74
C SER A 9 1.61 -0.36 6.02
N TYR A 10 0.45 -0.91 5.63
CA TYR A 10 0.42 -2.15 4.84
C TYR A 10 1.02 -1.95 3.45
N ALA A 11 0.77 -0.81 2.80
CA ALA A 11 1.33 -0.51 1.49
C ALA A 11 2.87 -0.51 1.53
N GLU A 12 3.46 0.18 2.52
CA GLU A 12 4.90 0.23 2.72
C GLU A 12 5.48 -1.15 3.02
N GLN A 13 4.88 -1.89 3.96
CA GLN A 13 5.34 -3.24 4.31
C GLN A 13 5.40 -4.18 3.09
N ASN A 14 4.34 -4.20 2.27
CA ASN A 14 4.29 -5.07 1.10
C ASN A 14 5.30 -4.61 0.02
N ALA A 15 5.53 -3.30 -0.11
CA ALA A 15 6.55 -2.78 -1.02
C ALA A 15 7.96 -3.19 -0.60
N ASP A 16 8.26 -3.12 0.69
CA ASP A 16 9.54 -3.56 1.25
C ASP A 16 9.74 -5.07 1.05
N ILE A 17 8.71 -5.88 1.34
CA ILE A 17 8.76 -7.33 1.10
C ILE A 17 9.00 -7.61 -0.39
N ALA A 18 8.29 -6.94 -1.30
CA ALA A 18 8.48 -7.07 -2.73
C ALA A 18 9.93 -6.77 -3.15
N ALA A 19 10.52 -5.70 -2.60
CA ALA A 19 11.90 -5.31 -2.87
C ALA A 19 12.92 -6.32 -2.31
N MET A 20 12.59 -7.02 -1.23
CA MET A 20 13.44 -8.07 -0.63
C MET A 20 13.35 -9.43 -1.35
N GLN A 21 12.40 -9.62 -2.27
CA GLN A 21 12.28 -10.88 -3.03
C GLN A 21 13.35 -10.96 -4.13
N GLU A 22 14.56 -11.36 -3.75
CA GLU A 22 15.68 -11.60 -4.66
C GLU A 22 15.91 -13.11 -4.91
N GLY A 23 16.32 -13.46 -6.13
CA GLY A 23 16.69 -14.83 -6.51
C GLY A 23 15.84 -15.44 -7.63
N GLU A 24 16.35 -16.50 -8.26
CA GLU A 24 15.61 -17.23 -9.30
C GLU A 24 14.33 -17.84 -8.72
N GLY A 25 13.19 -17.59 -9.39
CA GLY A 25 11.88 -18.10 -8.98
C GLY A 25 11.07 -17.21 -8.04
N LYS A 26 11.64 -16.11 -7.53
CA LYS A 26 10.97 -15.17 -6.60
C LYS A 26 10.15 -14.08 -7.28
N GLN A 27 10.20 -14.00 -8.61
CA GLN A 27 9.57 -12.93 -9.39
C GLN A 27 8.05 -12.85 -9.19
N THR A 28 7.36 -14.00 -9.14
CA THR A 28 5.92 -14.04 -8.94
C THR A 28 5.53 -13.52 -7.56
N ASP A 29 6.29 -13.89 -6.53
CA ASP A 29 6.09 -13.41 -5.16
C ASP A 29 6.32 -11.88 -5.10
N ALA A 30 7.43 -11.40 -5.66
CA ALA A 30 7.73 -9.97 -5.75
C ALA A 30 6.60 -9.16 -6.40
N ILE A 31 6.03 -9.68 -7.50
CA ILE A 31 4.89 -9.06 -8.18
C ILE A 31 3.64 -9.09 -7.29
N GLY A 32 3.35 -10.21 -6.62
CA GLY A 32 2.21 -10.35 -5.73
C GLY A 32 2.24 -9.32 -4.59
N GLU A 33 3.38 -9.21 -3.93
CA GLU A 33 3.63 -8.25 -2.84
C GLU A 33 3.56 -6.81 -3.36
N GLY A 34 4.16 -6.53 -4.53
CA GLY A 34 4.08 -5.21 -5.16
C GLY A 34 2.65 -4.80 -5.55
N LEU A 35 1.83 -5.74 -6.02
CA LEU A 35 0.42 -5.49 -6.32
C LEU A 35 -0.40 -5.26 -5.05
N ALA A 36 -0.11 -6.00 -3.97
CA ALA A 36 -0.74 -5.77 -2.67
C ALA A 36 -0.41 -4.37 -2.13
N ALA A 37 0.84 -3.94 -2.26
CA ALA A 37 1.27 -2.59 -1.90
C ALA A 37 0.46 -1.50 -2.63
N ILE A 38 0.31 -1.65 -3.95
CA ILE A 38 -0.50 -0.73 -4.77
C ILE A 38 -1.96 -0.74 -4.32
N ALA A 39 -2.54 -1.90 -4.05
CA ALA A 39 -3.93 -2.00 -3.61
C ALA A 39 -4.18 -1.25 -2.29
N TYR A 40 -3.28 -1.41 -1.31
CA TYR A 40 -3.37 -0.68 -0.04
C TYR A 40 -3.15 0.83 -0.21
N ALA A 41 -2.23 1.26 -1.07
CA ALA A 41 -2.04 2.67 -1.37
C ALA A 41 -3.30 3.30 -2.00
N LEU A 42 -4.01 2.56 -2.87
CA LEU A 42 -5.27 3.02 -3.46
C LEU A 42 -6.39 3.10 -2.41
N LEU A 43 -6.45 2.17 -1.46
CA LEU A 43 -7.40 2.24 -0.33
C LEU A 43 -7.15 3.48 0.53
N GLU A 44 -5.88 3.83 0.76
CA GLU A 44 -5.53 5.04 1.49
C GLU A 44 -6.00 6.31 0.77
N ILE A 45 -5.73 6.40 -0.54
CA ILE A 45 -6.20 7.52 -1.36
C ILE A 45 -7.73 7.60 -1.32
N ALA A 46 -8.44 6.47 -1.41
CA ALA A 46 -9.89 6.44 -1.35
C ALA A 46 -10.42 6.91 0.02
N ALA A 47 -9.78 6.51 1.11
CA ALA A 47 -10.12 6.96 2.46
C ALA A 47 -9.91 8.48 2.59
N ALA A 48 -8.78 9.00 2.14
CA ALA A 48 -8.48 10.44 2.16
C ALA A 48 -9.50 11.25 1.33
N ILE A 49 -9.90 10.76 0.15
CA ILE A 49 -10.93 11.41 -0.70
C ILE A 49 -12.28 11.41 0.03
N ARG A 50 -12.67 10.30 0.64
CA ARG A 50 -13.91 10.20 1.41
C ARG A 50 -13.93 11.19 2.56
N ASP A 51 -12.87 11.23 3.35
CA ASP A 51 -12.77 12.08 4.54
C ASP A 51 -12.74 13.56 4.14
N ASN A 52 -12.04 13.92 3.05
CA ASN A 52 -12.07 15.27 2.50
C ASN A 52 -13.47 15.68 2.02
N THR A 53 -14.18 14.75 1.38
CA THR A 53 -15.55 14.99 0.89
C THR A 53 -16.53 15.16 2.06
N ALA A 54 -16.39 14.36 3.12
CA ALA A 54 -17.21 14.45 4.33
C ALA A 54 -16.97 15.77 5.07
N ALA A 55 -15.72 16.22 5.20
CA ALA A 55 -15.37 17.48 5.86
C ALA A 55 -15.87 18.75 5.14
N ARG A 56 -16.16 18.64 3.83
CA ARG A 56 -16.68 19.75 3.01
C ARG A 56 -18.21 19.80 2.93
N ARG A 57 -18.91 18.79 3.46
CA ARG A 57 -20.37 18.77 3.55
C ARG A 57 -20.83 19.29 4.91
#